data_AF-A0A2I1DIH9-F1
#
_entry.id   AF-A0A2I1DIH9-F1
#
_cell.length_a   1.000
_cell.length_b   1.000
_cell.length_c   1.000
_cell.angle_alpha   90.00
_cell.angle_beta   90.00
_cell.angle_gamma   90.00
#
_symmetry.space_group_name_H-M   'P 1'
#
loop_
_entity.id
_entity.type
_entity.pdbx_description
1 polymer ?
#
loop_
_entity_poly.entity_id
_entity_poly.type
_entity_poly.pdbx_seq_one_letter_code
_entity_poly.pdbx_strand_id
1 'polypeptide(L)'
;MSPLTVITIVVITLSFATGCIGYFAGYVDRVTGLDARWTLMIVTFIVPTSIVLIVIMNTQASIDFRQAFAFLTLPILAAGTGVLLGGVDFK
;
A
#
# COMPACT_ATOMS: atom_id res chain seq x y z
N MET A 1 -4.63 16.70 -17.84
CA MET A 1 -5.04 16.08 -16.56
C MET A 1 -4.30 16.82 -15.45
N SER A 2 -4.94 17.17 -14.33
CA SER A 2 -4.25 17.93 -13.29
C SER A 2 -3.26 17.03 -12.52
N PRO A 3 -2.16 17.57 -11.97
CA PRO A 3 -1.22 16.82 -11.14
C PRO A 3 -1.89 16.06 -9.99
N LEU A 4 -2.88 16.68 -9.36
CA LEU A 4 -3.65 16.10 -8.25
C LEU A 4 -4.46 14.87 -8.69
N THR A 5 -5.06 14.91 -9.88
CA THR A 5 -5.77 13.77 -10.45
C THR A 5 -4.84 12.59 -10.69
N VAL A 6 -3.62 12.84 -11.19
CA VAL A 6 -2.61 11.79 -11.41
C VAL A 6 -2.22 11.12 -10.10
N ILE A 7 -1.90 11.90 -9.06
CA ILE A 7 -1.55 11.37 -7.73
C ILE A 7 -2.68 10.51 -7.18
N THR A 8 -3.92 11.00 -7.29
CA THR A 8 -5.10 10.29 -6.77
C THR A 8 -5.29 8.93 -7.45
N ILE A 9 -5.16 8.87 -8.78
CA ILE A 9 -5.27 7.62 -9.54
C ILE A 9 -4.17 6.63 -9.12
N VAL A 10 -2.93 7.11 -8.98
CA VAL A 10 -1.80 6.28 -8.56
C VAL A 10 -2.02 5.73 -7.15
N VAL A 11 -2.45 6.56 -6.21
CA VAL A 11 -2.72 6.14 -4.82
C VAL A 11 -3.82 5.09 -4.76
N ILE A 12 -4.94 5.28 -5.47
CA ILE A 12 -6.05 4.31 -5.50
C ILE A 12 -5.57 2.99 -6.10
N THR A 13 -4.84 3.05 -7.21
CA THR A 13 -4.32 1.85 -7.91
C THR A 13 -3.34 1.09 -7.01
N LEU A 14 -2.42 1.78 -6.35
CA LEU A 14 -1.48 1.19 -5.41
C LEU A 14 -2.19 0.60 -4.20
N SER A 15 -3.21 1.26 -3.67
CA SER A 15 -3.99 0.77 -2.53
C SER A 15 -4.69 -0.55 -2.87
N PHE A 16 -5.30 -0.63 -4.06
CA PHE A 16 -5.89 -1.89 -4.53
C PHE A 16 -4.83 -2.99 -4.71
N ALA A 17 -3.73 -2.69 -5.40
CA ALA A 17 -2.66 -3.65 -5.66
C ALA A 17 -2.05 -4.19 -4.36
N THR A 18 -1.77 -3.32 -3.40
CA THR A 18 -1.19 -3.69 -2.11
C THR A 18 -2.17 -4.47 -1.23
N GLY A 19 -3.48 -4.18 -1.32
CA GLY A 19 -4.52 -5.02 -0.72
C GLY A 19 -4.54 -6.43 -1.29
N CYS A 20 -4.48 -6.58 -2.62
CA CYS A 20 -4.39 -7.89 -3.27
C CYS A 20 -3.11 -8.65 -2.89
N ILE A 21 -1.96 -7.97 -2.86
CA ILE A 21 -0.69 -8.57 -2.46
C ILE A 21 -0.74 -8.99 -0.98
N GLY A 22 -1.29 -8.15 -0.11
CA GLY A 22 -1.48 -8.47 1.31
C GLY A 22 -2.33 -9.73 1.49
N TYR A 23 -3.45 -9.83 0.78
CA TYR A 23 -4.30 -11.02 0.78
C TYR A 23 -3.55 -12.26 0.29
N PHE A 24 -2.84 -12.14 -0.83
CA PHE A 24 -2.11 -13.27 -1.41
C PHE A 24 -1.00 -13.76 -0.49
N ALA A 25 -0.23 -12.86 0.10
CA ALA A 25 0.82 -13.23 1.02
C ALA A 25 0.27 -13.84 2.32
N GLY A 26 -0.89 -13.38 2.80
CA GLY A 26 -1.56 -14.06 3.93
C GLY A 26 -2.07 -15.45 3.58
N TYR A 27 -2.59 -15.62 2.37
CA TYR A 27 -2.95 -16.95 1.85
C TYR A 27 -1.73 -17.88 1.76
N VAL A 28 -0.58 -17.39 1.27
CA VAL A 28 0.67 -18.17 1.17
C VAL A 28 1.18 -18.59 2.54
N ASP A 29 1.23 -17.67 3.51
CA ASP A 29 1.62 -17.96 4.90
C ASP A 29 0.77 -19.11 5.47
N ARG A 30 -0.56 -19.03 5.30
CA ARG A 30 -1.50 -20.07 5.76
C ARG A 30 -1.30 -21.42 5.09
N VAL A 31 -1.06 -21.45 3.77
CA VAL A 31 -1.01 -22.70 2.99
C VAL A 31 0.36 -23.38 3.07
N THR A 32 1.44 -22.59 3.13
CA THR A 32 2.82 -23.09 3.05
C THR A 32 3.54 -23.12 4.40
N GLY A 33 3.06 -22.36 5.39
CA GLY A 33 3.75 -22.18 6.67
C GLY A 33 5.06 -21.38 6.56
N LEU A 34 5.31 -20.74 5.41
CA LEU A 34 6.45 -19.84 5.23
C LEU A 34 6.13 -18.49 5.85
N ASP A 35 6.98 -18.06 6.78
CA ASP A 35 6.87 -16.74 7.39
C ASP A 35 7.12 -15.65 6.34
N ALA A 36 6.04 -15.10 5.80
CA ALA A 36 6.06 -14.05 4.81
C ALA A 36 6.07 -12.63 5.43
N ARG A 37 6.17 -12.49 6.77
CA ARG A 37 5.96 -11.22 7.49
C ARG A 37 6.90 -10.10 7.03
N TRP A 38 8.17 -10.40 6.82
CA TRP A 38 9.16 -9.42 6.37
C TRP A 38 8.96 -8.99 4.92
N THR A 39 8.71 -9.95 4.03
CA THR A 39 8.39 -9.69 2.62
C THR A 39 7.11 -8.87 2.51
N LEU A 40 6.11 -9.21 3.34
CA LEU A 40 4.89 -8.45 3.50
C LEU A 40 5.20 -7.01 3.90
N MET A 41 5.94 -6.77 4.99
CA MET A 41 6.26 -5.41 5.44
C MET A 41 6.88 -4.54 4.34
N ILE A 42 7.83 -5.09 3.56
CA ILE A 42 8.49 -4.34 2.50
C ILE A 42 7.49 -3.95 1.40
N VAL A 43 6.69 -4.91 0.93
CA VAL A 43 5.77 -4.67 -0.20
C VAL A 43 4.56 -3.83 0.22
N THR A 44 4.14 -3.91 1.48
CA THR A 44 2.95 -3.25 2.00
C THR A 44 3.19 -1.85 2.55
N PHE A 45 4.38 -1.58 3.10
CA PHE A 45 4.72 -0.27 3.67
C PHE A 45 5.74 0.47 2.81
N ILE A 46 6.87 -0.14 2.46
CA ILE A 46 7.99 0.60 1.86
C ILE A 46 7.68 0.96 0.41
N VAL A 47 7.22 0.00 -0.39
CA VAL A 47 6.99 0.19 -1.84
C VAL A 47 5.92 1.25 -2.13
N PRO A 48 4.67 1.14 -1.64
CA PRO A 48 3.64 2.13 -1.97
C PRO A 48 3.96 3.52 -1.44
N THR A 49 4.51 3.65 -0.23
CA THR A 49 4.91 4.94 0.33
C THR A 49 6.01 5.59 -0.51
N SER A 50 7.01 4.83 -0.96
CA SER A 50 8.09 5.34 -1.83
C SER A 50 7.55 5.81 -3.18
N ILE A 51 6.66 5.04 -3.82
CA ILE A 51 6.07 5.42 -5.11
C ILE A 51 5.22 6.68 -4.97
N VAL A 52 4.38 6.77 -3.93
CA VAL A 52 3.58 7.98 -3.67
C VAL A 52 4.47 9.19 -3.47
N LEU A 53 5.55 9.07 -2.69
CA LEU A 53 6.50 10.17 -2.48
C LEU A 53 7.17 10.62 -3.78
N ILE A 54 7.63 9.68 -4.61
CA ILE A 54 8.25 9.96 -5.92
C ILE A 54 7.27 10.72 -6.81
N VAL A 55 6.01 10.30 -6.87
CA VAL A 55 5.00 10.97 -7.71
C VAL A 55 4.72 12.38 -7.21
N ILE A 56 4.61 12.58 -5.89
CA ILE A 56 4.44 13.90 -5.29
C ILE A 56 5.61 14.83 -5.66
N MET A 57 6.85 14.35 -5.50
CA MET A 57 8.05 15.14 -5.83
C MET A 57 8.14 15.48 -7.32
N ASN A 58 7.77 14.55 -8.21
CA ASN A 58 7.85 14.75 -9.66
C ASN A 58 6.72 15.59 -10.23
N THR A 59 5.56 15.61 -9.58
CA THR A 59 4.39 16.36 -10.07
C THR A 59 4.37 17.82 -9.63
N GLN A 60 5.28 18.24 -8.73
CA GLN A 60 5.32 19.58 -8.11
C GLN A 60 3.95 20.05 -7.59
N ALA A 61 3.09 19.10 -7.22
CA ALA A 61 1.75 19.41 -6.78
C ALA A 61 1.81 20.12 -5.43
N SER A 62 1.05 21.21 -5.26
CA SER A 62 0.78 21.75 -3.93
C SER A 62 -0.26 20.84 -3.26
N ILE A 63 0.21 20.01 -2.34
CA ILE A 63 -0.62 19.04 -1.63
C ILE A 63 -0.81 19.53 -0.20
N ASP A 64 -2.07 19.60 0.21
CA ASP A 64 -2.39 20.01 1.57
C ASP A 64 -2.08 18.88 2.56
N PHE A 65 -1.82 19.21 3.83
CA PHE A 65 -1.40 18.21 4.83
C PHE A 65 -2.38 17.03 4.93
N ARG A 66 -3.68 17.30 4.87
CA ARG A 66 -4.75 16.28 4.95
C ARG A 66 -4.71 15.33 3.75
N GLN A 67 -4.39 15.84 2.56
CA GLN A 67 -4.27 15.04 1.34
C GLN A 67 -3.00 14.19 1.38
N ALA A 68 -1.87 14.77 1.78
CA ALA A 68 -0.62 14.04 1.95
C ALA A 68 -0.78 12.88 2.95
N PHE A 69 -1.45 13.14 4.09
CA PHE A 69 -1.75 12.10 5.07
C PHE A 69 -2.61 10.98 4.45
N ALA A 70 -3.68 11.32 3.73
CA ALA A 70 -4.53 10.33 3.08
C ALA A 70 -3.79 9.50 2.01
N PHE A 71 -2.94 10.14 1.19
CA PHE A 71 -2.17 9.47 0.15
C PHE A 71 -1.15 8.49 0.70
N LEU A 72 -0.59 8.77 1.87
CA LEU A 72 0.40 7.90 2.50
C LEU A 72 -0.25 6.79 3.34
N THR A 73 -1.38 7.06 3.99
CA THR A 73 -2.04 6.07 4.88
C THR A 73 -2.93 5.08 4.14
N LEU A 74 -3.60 5.47 3.05
CA LEU A 74 -4.54 4.59 2.36
C LEU A 74 -3.90 3.28 1.86
N PRO A 75 -2.74 3.29 1.18
CA PRO A 75 -2.12 2.05 0.70
C PRO A 75 -1.69 1.13 1.85
N ILE A 76 -1.21 1.72 2.94
CA ILE A 76 -0.80 1.00 4.16
C ILE A 76 -1.99 0.29 4.78
N LEU A 77 -3.12 0.99 4.93
CA LEU A 77 -4.34 0.43 5.50
C LEU A 77 -4.92 -0.66 4.59
N ALA A 78 -4.91 -0.45 3.26
CA ALA A 78 -5.39 -1.43 2.30
C ALA A 78 -4.55 -2.72 2.34
N ALA A 79 -3.23 -2.58 2.40
CA ALA A 79 -2.32 -3.69 2.60
C ALA A 79 -2.58 -4.46 3.91
N GLY A 80 -2.65 -3.75 5.04
CA GLY A 80 -2.90 -4.36 6.34
C GLY A 80 -4.24 -5.12 6.37
N THR A 81 -5.28 -4.53 5.76
CA THR A 81 -6.58 -5.18 5.59
C THR A 81 -6.46 -6.44 4.73
N GLY A 82 -5.73 -6.38 3.62
CA GLY A 82 -5.45 -7.53 2.77
C GLY A 82 -4.81 -8.67 3.55
N VAL A 83 -3.77 -8.39 4.34
CA VAL A 83 -3.08 -9.38 5.18
C VAL A 83 -4.03 -10.04 6.19
N LEU A 84 -4.84 -9.23 6.88
CA LEU A 84 -5.82 -9.72 7.85
C LEU A 84 -6.86 -10.63 7.16
N LEU A 85 -7.35 -10.24 5.98
CA LEU A 85 -8.27 -11.06 5.19
C LEU A 85 -7.62 -12.35 4.66
N GLY A 86 -6.31 -12.34 4.44
CA GLY A 86 -5.53 -13.53 4.09
C GLY A 86 -5.40 -14.54 5.23
N GLY A 87 -5.77 -14.16 6.45
CA GLY A 87 -5.81 -15.06 7.61
C GLY A 87 -4.46 -15.29 8.28
N VAL A 88 -3.53 -14.33 8.20
CA VAL A 88 -2.26 -14.38 8.93
C VAL A 88 -2.53 -14.34 10.43
N ASP A 89 -2.01 -15.34 11.15
CA ASP A 89 -2.06 -15.39 12.60
C ASP A 89 -0.86 -14.57 13.15
N PHE A 90 -1.14 -13.40 13.72
CA PHE A 90 -0.15 -12.56 14.39
C PHE A 90 0.18 -13.14 15.78
N LYS A 91 0.76 -14.35 15.78
CA LYS A 91 1.38 -14.95 16.96
C LYS A 91 2.79 -14.43 17.16
#